data_AF-A0AAE7BGV8-F1
#
_entry.id   AF-A0AAE7BGV8-F1
#
_cell.length_a   1.000
_cell.length_b   1.000
_cell.length_c   1.000
_cell.angle_alpha   90.00
_cell.angle_beta   90.00
_cell.angle_gamma   90.00
#
_symmetry.space_group_name_H-M   'P 1'
#
loop_
_entity.id
_entity.type
_entity.pdbx_description
1 polymer ?
#
loop_
_entity_poly.entity_id
_entity_poly.type
_entity_poly.pdbx_seq_one_letter_code
_entity_poly.pdbx_strand_id
1 'polypeptide(L)'
;MKKSSLLILMFLSFSSLNANDVLSKEALGQVLYFDVNLSHNRTQSCATCHNPNSGFIDDRDNGVNKMVSLGDDGKSLGDRKAPTASYAKFSPKFHFDEKKQKYVGGQFWDGRAATLEEQAGGPPLNPIEMGMASKKEIVDRIKENSLYVDSFKNIFGKDIFEDENKAYDAMTIAIASFERTEEFSPFDSKYDRYLKGEYDLTPLEDLGKSIFFSNNNNSCANCHVLKGEDKAGETFTNYEYHNIGTPENKEVRAKNGVKVIDEGLLANPNVTDTNQKGKYKVPTLRNVAVTAPYMHNGVFKDLKTVVEFYDKYNNKERTINLETGKPWDEPEVKDTISIKELRANALNDRKIEALVAFMKLLTDKKYEYLLDK
;
A
#
# COMPACT_ATOMS: atom_id res chain seq x y z
N MET A 1 32.58 -17.13 -36.81
CA MET A 1 31.54 -18.00 -36.21
C MET A 1 30.41 -17.12 -35.70
N LYS A 2 29.32 -17.01 -36.48
CA LYS A 2 28.12 -16.25 -36.10
C LYS A 2 27.33 -17.08 -35.08
N LYS A 3 27.20 -16.62 -33.84
CA LYS A 3 26.29 -17.22 -32.86
C LYS A 3 24.88 -16.75 -33.18
N SER A 4 24.04 -17.68 -33.60
CA SER A 4 22.61 -17.48 -33.84
C SER A 4 21.92 -17.39 -32.48
N SER A 5 21.29 -16.25 -32.16
CA SER A 5 20.39 -16.14 -31.02
C SER A 5 19.12 -16.94 -31.32
N LEU A 6 18.90 -18.00 -30.56
CA LEU A 6 17.66 -18.76 -30.59
C LEU A 6 16.63 -17.99 -29.75
N LEU A 7 15.71 -17.31 -30.42
CA LEU A 7 14.56 -16.67 -29.81
C LEU A 7 13.58 -17.78 -29.37
N ILE A 8 13.50 -18.06 -28.06
CA ILE A 8 12.46 -18.93 -27.52
C ILE A 8 11.17 -18.10 -27.48
N LEU A 9 10.30 -18.27 -28.48
CA LEU A 9 8.92 -17.83 -28.39
C LEU A 9 8.21 -18.69 -27.35
N MET A 10 7.93 -18.08 -26.20
CA MET A 10 6.99 -18.64 -25.23
C MET A 10 5.59 -18.52 -25.84
N PHE A 11 5.06 -19.61 -26.37
CA PHE A 11 3.67 -19.69 -26.80
C PHE A 11 2.78 -19.53 -25.56
N LEU A 12 2.18 -18.35 -25.39
CA LEU A 12 0.99 -18.20 -24.57
C LEU A 12 -0.11 -19.01 -25.24
N SER A 13 -0.43 -20.16 -24.67
CA SER A 13 -1.65 -20.88 -25.00
C SER A 13 -2.83 -20.03 -24.52
N PHE A 14 -3.37 -19.19 -25.40
CA PHE A 14 -4.72 -18.68 -25.25
C PHE A 14 -5.67 -19.86 -25.45
N SER A 15 -5.96 -20.57 -24.36
CA SER A 15 -7.15 -21.39 -24.28
C SER A 15 -8.33 -20.45 -24.53
N SER A 16 -9.03 -20.64 -25.64
CA SER A 16 -10.30 -19.97 -25.91
C SER A 16 -11.25 -20.28 -24.75
N LEU A 17 -11.50 -19.29 -23.89
CA LEU A 17 -12.56 -19.34 -22.89
C LEU A 17 -13.86 -19.64 -23.63
N ASN A 18 -14.45 -20.82 -23.40
CA ASN A 18 -15.73 -21.15 -23.97
C ASN A 18 -16.82 -20.40 -23.21
N ALA A 19 -17.95 -20.15 -23.85
CA ALA A 19 -19.12 -19.47 -23.27
C ALA A 19 -19.77 -20.20 -22.06
N ASN A 20 -19.19 -21.31 -21.60
CA ASN A 20 -19.62 -22.09 -20.43
C ASN A 20 -18.59 -22.09 -19.28
N ASP A 21 -17.46 -21.39 -19.41
CA ASP A 21 -16.42 -21.38 -18.38
C ASP A 21 -16.78 -20.38 -17.28
N VAL A 22 -17.38 -20.88 -16.21
CA VAL A 22 -17.58 -20.12 -14.99
C VAL A 22 -16.23 -19.83 -14.32
N LEU A 23 -16.00 -18.57 -13.96
CA LEU A 23 -14.76 -18.17 -13.29
C LEU A 23 -14.67 -18.76 -11.87
N SER A 24 -13.45 -19.04 -11.41
CA SER A 24 -13.19 -19.21 -9.97
C SER A 24 -13.41 -17.88 -9.23
N LYS A 25 -13.46 -17.90 -7.90
CA LYS A 25 -13.63 -16.69 -7.09
C LYS A 25 -12.48 -15.70 -7.27
N GLU A 26 -11.26 -16.20 -7.33
CA GLU A 26 -10.04 -15.41 -7.55
C GLU A 26 -10.02 -14.86 -8.99
N ALA A 27 -10.41 -15.65 -9.99
CA ALA A 27 -10.48 -15.20 -11.38
C ALA A 27 -11.59 -14.16 -11.58
N LEU A 28 -12.75 -14.32 -10.91
CA LEU A 28 -13.80 -13.30 -10.87
C LEU A 28 -13.30 -12.01 -10.19
N GLY A 29 -12.58 -12.15 -9.07
CA GLY A 29 -11.93 -11.02 -8.42
C GLY A 29 -10.94 -10.29 -9.32
N GLN A 30 -10.14 -11.06 -10.08
CA GLN A 30 -9.18 -10.51 -11.02
C GLN A 30 -9.88 -9.70 -12.10
N VAL A 31 -10.88 -10.25 -12.81
CA VAL A 31 -11.55 -9.49 -13.87
C VAL A 31 -12.22 -8.23 -13.34
N LEU A 32 -12.85 -8.27 -12.15
CA LEU A 32 -13.45 -7.10 -11.51
C LEU A 32 -12.39 -6.05 -11.12
N TYR A 33 -11.21 -6.48 -10.65
CA TYR A 33 -10.11 -5.58 -10.26
C TYR A 33 -9.62 -4.69 -11.42
N PHE A 34 -9.68 -5.21 -12.65
CA PHE A 34 -9.30 -4.48 -13.86
C PHE A 34 -10.47 -3.83 -14.60
N ASP A 35 -11.72 -4.06 -14.17
CA ASP A 35 -12.91 -3.62 -14.91
C ASP A 35 -13.24 -2.15 -14.65
N VAL A 36 -13.08 -1.32 -15.69
CA VAL A 36 -13.41 0.11 -15.60
C VAL A 36 -14.91 0.37 -15.51
N ASN A 37 -15.78 -0.60 -15.88
CA ASN A 37 -17.23 -0.44 -15.82
C ASN A 37 -17.77 -0.21 -14.40
N LEU A 38 -16.96 -0.48 -13.38
CA LEU A 38 -17.29 -0.29 -11.96
C LEU A 38 -17.07 1.15 -11.47
N SER A 39 -16.63 2.06 -12.33
CA SER A 39 -16.57 3.51 -12.07
C SER A 39 -17.68 4.27 -12.80
N HIS A 40 -18.04 5.45 -12.30
CA HIS A 40 -19.20 6.21 -12.76
C HIS A 40 -19.13 6.51 -14.26
N ASN A 41 -18.05 7.14 -14.70
CA ASN A 41 -17.76 7.50 -16.10
C ASN A 41 -17.07 6.37 -16.88
N ARG A 42 -16.87 5.20 -16.26
CA ARG A 42 -16.21 4.02 -16.83
C ARG A 42 -14.76 4.30 -17.26
N THR A 43 -14.03 5.12 -16.50
CA THR A 43 -12.64 5.48 -16.83
C THR A 43 -11.61 4.84 -15.90
N GLN A 44 -12.05 4.28 -14.77
CA GLN A 44 -11.19 3.82 -13.69
C GLN A 44 -11.57 2.44 -13.16
N SER A 45 -10.57 1.63 -12.83
CA SER A 45 -10.69 0.38 -12.07
C SER A 45 -9.75 0.39 -10.85
N CYS A 46 -9.77 -0.67 -10.03
CA CYS A 46 -8.82 -0.82 -8.92
C CYS A 46 -7.37 -0.74 -9.43
N ALA A 47 -7.08 -1.41 -10.55
CA ALA A 47 -5.77 -1.43 -11.18
C ALA A 47 -5.28 -0.06 -11.68
N THR A 48 -6.17 0.91 -11.89
CA THR A 48 -5.78 2.27 -12.29
C THR A 48 -5.01 2.99 -11.18
N CYS A 49 -5.39 2.81 -9.92
CA CYS A 49 -4.69 3.38 -8.76
C CYS A 49 -3.77 2.38 -8.06
N HIS A 50 -3.89 1.10 -8.37
CA HIS A 50 -3.07 0.04 -7.81
C HIS A 50 -2.48 -0.82 -8.94
N ASN A 51 -1.53 -0.25 -9.68
CA ASN A 51 -0.98 -0.86 -10.88
C ASN A 51 -0.07 -2.07 -10.53
N PRO A 52 -0.40 -3.29 -10.99
CA PRO A 52 0.39 -4.50 -10.72
C PRO A 52 1.82 -4.47 -11.27
N ASN A 53 2.13 -3.57 -12.21
CA ASN A 53 3.48 -3.42 -12.77
C ASN A 53 4.36 -2.47 -11.97
N SER A 54 3.78 -1.77 -10.99
CA SER A 54 4.42 -0.68 -10.24
C SER A 54 4.20 -0.85 -8.73
N GLY A 55 4.30 -2.07 -8.21
CA GLY A 55 4.15 -2.32 -6.77
C GLY A 55 2.74 -2.06 -6.23
N PHE A 56 1.70 -2.14 -7.08
CA PHE A 56 0.30 -1.87 -6.74
C PHE A 56 0.08 -0.47 -6.12
N ILE A 57 0.75 0.54 -6.66
CA ILE A 57 0.50 1.97 -6.39
C ILE A 57 0.04 2.68 -7.66
N ASP A 58 -0.38 3.94 -7.49
CA ASP A 58 -0.73 4.82 -8.60
C ASP A 58 0.55 5.38 -9.21
N ASP A 59 0.84 4.99 -10.45
CA ASP A 59 2.02 5.43 -11.18
C ASP A 59 1.70 6.41 -12.32
N ARG A 60 0.45 6.91 -12.38
CA ARG A 60 0.00 7.87 -13.39
C ARG A 60 0.65 9.24 -13.19
N ASP A 61 0.93 9.93 -14.28
CA ASP A 61 1.11 11.38 -14.22
C ASP A 61 -0.26 12.03 -14.14
N ASN A 62 -0.60 12.49 -12.93
CA ASN A 62 -1.88 13.10 -12.60
C ASN A 62 -1.74 14.58 -12.21
N GLY A 63 -0.62 15.22 -12.59
CA GLY A 63 -0.34 16.61 -12.27
C GLY A 63 0.00 16.87 -10.80
N VAL A 64 0.07 15.84 -9.95
CA VAL A 64 0.49 15.92 -8.53
C VAL A 64 1.59 14.94 -8.19
N ASN A 65 2.44 14.57 -9.16
CA ASN A 65 3.61 13.72 -8.95
C ASN A 65 3.30 12.42 -8.18
N LYS A 66 2.12 11.80 -8.42
CA LYS A 66 1.69 10.56 -7.76
C LYS A 66 1.53 10.67 -6.23
N MET A 67 1.51 11.88 -5.67
CA MET A 67 1.39 12.11 -4.23
C MET A 67 0.04 11.65 -3.68
N VAL A 68 -1.01 11.82 -4.49
CA VAL A 68 -2.37 11.32 -4.29
C VAL A 68 -2.93 10.88 -5.65
N SER A 69 -4.08 10.20 -5.66
CA SER A 69 -4.72 9.71 -6.88
C SER A 69 -5.80 10.64 -7.41
N LEU A 70 -5.95 10.67 -8.74
CA LEU A 70 -7.03 11.34 -9.46
C LEU A 70 -8.21 10.37 -9.62
N GLY A 71 -9.41 10.83 -9.26
CA GLY A 71 -10.66 10.09 -9.39
C GLY A 71 -11.16 9.99 -10.83
N ASP A 72 -12.23 9.21 -10.99
CA ASP A 72 -12.90 8.90 -12.26
C ASP A 72 -13.47 10.14 -12.97
N ASP A 73 -13.78 11.22 -12.23
CA ASP A 73 -14.25 12.48 -12.81
C ASP A 73 -13.15 13.29 -13.52
N GLY A 74 -11.90 12.83 -13.46
CA GLY A 74 -10.72 13.49 -14.03
C GLY A 74 -10.36 14.82 -13.37
N LYS A 75 -10.91 15.12 -12.18
CA LYS A 75 -10.74 16.41 -11.47
C LYS A 75 -10.44 16.24 -10.00
N SER A 76 -11.20 15.38 -9.32
CA SER A 76 -11.11 15.17 -7.88
C SER A 76 -9.82 14.47 -7.51
N LEU A 77 -9.14 15.01 -6.50
CA LEU A 77 -7.92 14.44 -5.94
C LEU A 77 -8.20 13.98 -4.52
N GLY A 78 -7.66 12.81 -4.17
CA GLY A 78 -7.59 12.37 -2.79
C GLY A 78 -6.76 13.31 -1.91
N ASP A 79 -6.78 13.04 -0.60
CA ASP A 79 -5.93 13.73 0.38
C ASP A 79 -4.85 12.82 0.98
N ARG A 80 -4.87 11.54 0.59
CA ARG A 80 -3.89 10.53 0.97
C ARG A 80 -3.36 9.83 -0.26
N LYS A 81 -2.10 9.41 -0.17
CA LYS A 81 -1.49 8.50 -1.13
C LYS A 81 -2.20 7.16 -1.10
N ALA A 82 -2.52 6.58 -2.26
CA ALA A 82 -2.97 5.20 -2.33
C ALA A 82 -1.89 4.27 -1.74
N PRO A 83 -2.17 3.53 -0.65
CA PRO A 83 -1.21 2.57 -0.11
C PRO A 83 -0.98 1.45 -1.13
N THR A 84 0.18 0.79 -1.08
CA THR A 84 0.37 -0.42 -1.90
C THR A 84 -0.65 -1.49 -1.53
N ALA A 85 -1.24 -2.16 -2.52
CA ALA A 85 -2.03 -3.36 -2.27
C ALA A 85 -1.15 -4.60 -2.03
N SER A 86 0.15 -4.54 -2.36
CA SER A 86 1.08 -5.65 -2.08
C SER A 86 1.11 -5.98 -0.59
N TYR A 87 1.01 -7.26 -0.28
CA TYR A 87 1.04 -7.80 1.08
C TYR A 87 -0.08 -7.30 2.02
N ALA A 88 -1.08 -6.57 1.52
CA ALA A 88 -2.18 -6.03 2.34
C ALA A 88 -3.00 -7.12 3.05
N LYS A 89 -3.04 -8.34 2.47
CA LYS A 89 -3.70 -9.52 3.05
C LYS A 89 -3.19 -9.92 4.44
N PHE A 90 -1.97 -9.50 4.80
CA PHE A 90 -1.36 -9.83 6.09
C PHE A 90 -1.74 -8.87 7.21
N SER A 91 -2.39 -7.73 6.89
CA SER A 91 -2.94 -6.87 7.93
C SER A 91 -4.05 -7.61 8.66
N PRO A 92 -3.96 -7.80 9.99
CA PRO A 92 -5.01 -8.47 10.74
C PRO A 92 -6.29 -7.63 10.73
N LYS A 93 -7.40 -8.24 11.15
CA LYS A 93 -8.64 -7.48 11.37
C LYS A 93 -8.39 -6.32 12.34
N PHE A 94 -8.96 -5.15 12.06
CA PHE A 94 -8.88 -4.01 12.97
C PHE A 94 -9.40 -4.38 14.36
N HIS A 95 -8.59 -4.13 15.39
CA HIS A 95 -8.96 -4.34 16.80
C HIS A 95 -8.08 -3.49 17.73
N PHE A 96 -8.51 -3.36 18.98
CA PHE A 96 -7.67 -2.90 20.07
C PHE A 96 -7.03 -4.11 20.75
N ASP A 97 -5.70 -4.17 20.77
CA ASP A 97 -4.94 -5.21 21.48
C ASP A 97 -4.80 -4.82 22.95
N GLU A 98 -5.55 -5.51 23.81
CA GLU A 98 -5.57 -5.27 25.26
C GLU A 98 -4.23 -5.52 25.94
N LYS A 99 -3.37 -6.39 25.40
CA LYS A 99 -2.06 -6.65 26.02
C LYS A 99 -1.07 -5.54 25.69
N LYS A 100 -1.12 -5.05 24.46
CA LYS A 100 -0.26 -3.95 23.99
C LYS A 100 -0.80 -2.57 24.32
N GLN A 101 -2.09 -2.46 24.63
CA GLN A 101 -2.83 -1.20 24.77
C GLN A 101 -2.70 -0.33 23.50
N LYS A 102 -2.89 -0.96 22.34
CA LYS A 102 -2.71 -0.33 21.02
C LYS A 102 -3.75 -0.82 20.01
N TYR A 103 -4.18 0.04 19.09
CA TYR A 103 -4.92 -0.38 17.91
C TYR A 103 -3.99 -1.08 16.92
N VAL A 104 -4.49 -2.15 16.28
CA VAL A 104 -3.73 -2.99 15.35
C VAL A 104 -4.62 -3.41 14.18
N GLY A 105 -4.03 -3.48 12.99
CA GLY A 105 -4.67 -4.07 11.81
C GLY A 105 -5.60 -3.11 11.08
N GLY A 106 -6.55 -3.66 10.33
CA GLY A 106 -7.41 -2.92 9.43
C GLY A 106 -6.72 -2.54 8.12
N GLN A 107 -7.48 -1.88 7.26
CA GLN A 107 -7.07 -1.40 5.94
C GLN A 107 -7.20 0.12 5.86
N PHE A 108 -6.69 0.71 4.78
CA PHE A 108 -6.38 2.14 4.68
C PHE A 108 -5.31 2.61 5.69
N TRP A 109 -4.95 3.90 5.63
CA TRP A 109 -3.96 4.50 6.53
C TRP A 109 -4.50 4.74 7.95
N ASP A 110 -5.82 4.86 8.13
CA ASP A 110 -6.51 5.12 9.41
C ASP A 110 -7.21 3.88 9.98
N GLY A 111 -7.15 2.73 9.31
CA GLY A 111 -7.77 1.50 9.78
C GLY A 111 -9.29 1.45 9.67
N ARG A 112 -9.92 2.42 8.99
CA ARG A 112 -11.39 2.57 9.00
C ARG A 112 -12.14 1.38 8.44
N ALA A 113 -11.50 0.57 7.59
CA ALA A 113 -12.04 -0.71 7.14
C ALA A 113 -11.38 -1.85 7.92
N ALA A 114 -12.18 -2.71 8.54
CA ALA A 114 -11.66 -3.78 9.39
C ALA A 114 -11.02 -4.93 8.59
N THR A 115 -11.45 -5.17 7.34
CA THR A 115 -10.95 -6.25 6.48
C THR A 115 -10.72 -5.79 5.03
N LEU A 116 -10.12 -6.65 4.20
CA LEU A 116 -9.96 -6.39 2.75
C LEU A 116 -11.31 -6.28 2.04
N GLU A 117 -12.30 -7.10 2.40
CA GLU A 117 -13.64 -7.04 1.83
C GLU A 117 -14.31 -5.70 2.10
N GLU A 118 -14.21 -5.20 3.33
CA GLU A 118 -14.75 -3.89 3.68
C GLU A 118 -14.03 -2.77 2.92
N GLN A 119 -12.70 -2.89 2.76
CA GLN A 119 -11.91 -1.94 1.99
C GLN A 119 -12.28 -1.94 0.51
N ALA A 120 -12.43 -3.10 -0.13
CA ALA A 120 -12.79 -3.23 -1.53
C ALA A 120 -14.18 -2.64 -1.84
N GLY A 121 -15.06 -2.54 -0.83
CA GLY A 121 -16.35 -1.90 -0.93
C GLY A 121 -16.35 -0.38 -0.77
N GLY A 122 -15.24 0.25 -0.39
CA GLY A 122 -15.16 1.70 -0.17
C GLY A 122 -15.01 2.51 -1.47
N PRO A 123 -13.91 2.31 -2.24
CA PRO A 123 -13.60 3.12 -3.41
C PRO A 123 -14.68 3.21 -4.50
N PRO A 124 -15.43 2.13 -4.80
CA PRO A 124 -16.51 2.18 -5.78
C PRO A 124 -17.53 3.30 -5.51
N LEU A 125 -17.87 3.54 -4.24
CA LEU A 125 -18.89 4.50 -3.81
C LEU A 125 -18.34 5.88 -3.44
N ASN A 126 -17.01 6.04 -3.43
CA ASN A 126 -16.38 7.28 -3.02
C ASN A 126 -16.38 8.29 -4.19
N PRO A 127 -17.02 9.48 -4.04
CA PRO A 127 -17.17 10.45 -5.13
C PRO A 127 -15.85 11.04 -5.66
N ILE A 128 -14.78 10.99 -4.87
CA ILE A 128 -13.45 11.47 -5.30
C ILE A 128 -12.53 10.34 -5.80
N GLU A 129 -13.04 9.09 -5.81
CA GLU A 129 -12.36 7.92 -6.36
C GLU A 129 -13.17 7.40 -7.57
N MET A 130 -13.91 6.29 -7.45
CA MET A 130 -14.63 5.70 -8.60
C MET A 130 -16.05 6.25 -8.80
N GLY A 131 -16.63 6.91 -7.80
CA GLY A 131 -17.76 7.82 -7.95
C GLY A 131 -19.16 7.24 -8.22
N MET A 132 -19.39 5.94 -8.02
CA MET A 132 -20.71 5.34 -8.24
C MET A 132 -21.75 5.85 -7.24
N ALA A 133 -22.98 6.09 -7.69
CA ALA A 133 -24.01 6.72 -6.85
C ALA A 133 -24.58 5.79 -5.78
N SER A 134 -24.53 4.48 -6.01
CA SER A 134 -25.08 3.47 -5.08
C SER A 134 -24.54 2.07 -5.34
N LYS A 135 -24.69 1.19 -4.35
CA LYS A 135 -24.45 -0.26 -4.50
C LYS A 135 -25.29 -0.85 -5.62
N LYS A 136 -26.55 -0.41 -5.74
CA LYS A 136 -27.46 -0.82 -6.81
C LYS A 136 -26.89 -0.54 -8.19
N GLU A 137 -26.37 0.66 -8.43
CA GLU A 137 -25.78 1.01 -9.73
C GLU A 137 -24.63 0.06 -10.08
N ILE A 138 -23.77 -0.26 -9.12
CA ILE A 138 -22.65 -1.20 -9.30
C ILE A 138 -23.15 -2.61 -9.63
N VAL A 139 -24.17 -3.09 -8.91
CA VAL A 139 -24.80 -4.39 -9.19
C VAL A 139 -25.44 -4.41 -10.58
N ASP A 140 -26.04 -3.30 -11.01
CA ASP A 140 -26.57 -3.17 -12.37
C ASP A 140 -25.43 -3.23 -13.41
N ARG A 141 -24.28 -2.57 -13.18
CA ARG A 141 -23.08 -2.70 -14.04
C ARG A 141 -22.56 -4.13 -14.12
N ILE A 142 -22.50 -4.84 -12.98
CA ILE A 142 -22.08 -6.26 -12.94
C ILE A 142 -23.02 -7.12 -13.81
N LYS A 143 -24.33 -6.83 -13.78
CA LYS A 143 -25.34 -7.56 -14.56
C LYS A 143 -25.27 -7.30 -16.07
N GLU A 144 -24.53 -6.29 -16.53
CA GLU A 144 -24.31 -6.04 -17.96
C GLU A 144 -23.43 -7.12 -18.63
N ASN A 145 -22.68 -7.90 -17.84
CA ASN A 145 -21.81 -8.96 -18.34
C ASN A 145 -22.34 -10.35 -17.94
N SER A 146 -22.74 -11.16 -18.93
CA SER A 146 -23.29 -12.50 -18.68
C SER A 146 -22.31 -13.44 -17.98
N LEU A 147 -21.01 -13.34 -18.28
CA LEU A 147 -19.98 -14.14 -17.61
C LEU A 147 -19.92 -13.83 -16.11
N TYR A 148 -20.09 -12.56 -15.73
CA TYR A 148 -20.16 -12.18 -14.33
C TYR A 148 -21.44 -12.74 -13.70
N VAL A 149 -22.59 -12.56 -14.34
CA VAL A 149 -23.86 -13.08 -13.81
C VAL A 149 -23.78 -14.58 -13.52
N ASP A 150 -23.26 -15.36 -14.46
CA ASP A 150 -23.13 -16.81 -14.30
C ASP A 150 -22.12 -17.17 -13.21
N SER A 151 -21.00 -16.45 -13.15
CA SER A 151 -19.96 -16.67 -12.13
C SER A 151 -20.45 -16.31 -10.72
N PHE A 152 -21.13 -15.18 -10.56
CA PHE A 152 -21.72 -14.79 -9.27
C PHE A 152 -22.74 -15.82 -8.79
N LYS A 153 -23.65 -16.27 -9.69
CA LYS A 153 -24.66 -17.28 -9.34
C LYS A 153 -24.05 -18.62 -8.95
N ASN A 154 -22.99 -19.03 -9.63
CA ASN A 154 -22.30 -20.29 -9.33
C ASN A 154 -21.53 -20.24 -8.00
N ILE A 155 -20.87 -19.12 -7.69
CA ILE A 155 -20.00 -18.98 -6.51
C ILE A 155 -20.80 -18.66 -5.25
N PHE A 156 -21.82 -17.80 -5.37
CA PHE A 156 -22.51 -17.20 -4.22
C PHE A 156 -23.99 -17.59 -4.10
N GLY A 157 -24.53 -18.34 -5.06
CA GLY A 157 -25.92 -18.82 -5.05
C GLY A 157 -26.77 -18.20 -6.16
N LYS A 158 -27.77 -18.95 -6.65
CA LYS A 158 -28.59 -18.53 -7.81
C LYS A 158 -29.42 -17.27 -7.55
N ASP A 159 -29.73 -17.03 -6.28
CA ASP A 159 -30.51 -15.91 -5.74
C ASP A 159 -29.64 -14.70 -5.37
N ILE A 160 -28.31 -14.74 -5.61
CA ILE A 160 -27.38 -13.66 -5.18
C ILE A 160 -27.80 -12.26 -5.65
N PHE A 161 -28.47 -12.16 -6.80
CA PHE A 161 -28.90 -10.90 -7.40
C PHE A 161 -30.31 -10.43 -6.98
N GLU A 162 -30.99 -11.18 -6.11
CA GLU A 162 -32.27 -10.79 -5.50
C GLU A 162 -32.07 -9.74 -4.37
N ASP A 163 -30.86 -9.64 -3.82
CA ASP A 163 -30.47 -8.66 -2.81
C ASP A 163 -29.20 -7.92 -3.27
N GLU A 164 -29.34 -6.63 -3.54
CA GLU A 164 -28.23 -5.78 -4.01
C GLU A 164 -27.10 -5.64 -2.98
N ASN A 165 -27.38 -5.73 -1.68
CA ASN A 165 -26.33 -5.70 -0.67
C ASN A 165 -25.52 -6.99 -0.71
N LYS A 166 -26.17 -8.15 -0.82
CA LYS A 166 -25.46 -9.43 -0.95
C LYS A 166 -24.64 -9.50 -2.23
N ALA A 167 -25.18 -9.03 -3.36
CA ALA A 167 -24.44 -8.98 -4.62
C ALA A 167 -23.23 -8.03 -4.52
N TYR A 168 -23.39 -6.88 -3.86
CA TYR A 168 -22.27 -5.97 -3.60
C TYR A 168 -21.20 -6.61 -2.71
N ASP A 169 -21.60 -7.26 -1.61
CA ASP A 169 -20.67 -7.95 -0.71
C ASP A 169 -19.98 -9.13 -1.41
N ALA A 170 -20.66 -9.81 -2.33
CA ALA A 170 -20.05 -10.84 -3.17
C ALA A 170 -18.96 -10.28 -4.10
N MET A 171 -19.15 -9.08 -4.66
CA MET A 171 -18.12 -8.38 -5.44
C MET A 171 -16.89 -8.11 -4.57
N THR A 172 -17.07 -7.59 -3.34
CA THR A 172 -15.94 -7.30 -2.46
C THR A 172 -15.22 -8.56 -2.02
N ILE A 173 -15.94 -9.65 -1.75
CA ILE A 173 -15.37 -10.97 -1.46
C ILE A 173 -14.54 -11.47 -2.65
N ALA A 174 -15.04 -11.35 -3.88
CA ALA A 174 -14.31 -11.78 -5.07
C ALA A 174 -12.99 -10.99 -5.23
N ILE A 175 -13.05 -9.66 -5.19
CA ILE A 175 -11.87 -8.78 -5.29
C ILE A 175 -10.85 -9.10 -4.18
N ALA A 176 -11.29 -9.17 -2.92
CA ALA A 176 -10.43 -9.54 -1.80
C ALA A 176 -9.87 -10.97 -1.92
N SER A 177 -10.50 -11.87 -2.67
CA SER A 177 -9.94 -13.21 -2.94
C SER A 177 -8.77 -13.12 -3.92
N PHE A 178 -8.88 -12.28 -4.96
CA PHE A 178 -7.78 -12.01 -5.89
C PHE A 178 -6.59 -11.34 -5.17
N GLU A 179 -6.84 -10.36 -4.30
CA GLU A 179 -5.80 -9.69 -3.51
C GLU A 179 -5.07 -10.62 -2.52
N ARG A 180 -5.62 -11.80 -2.26
CA ARG A 180 -4.98 -12.84 -1.42
C ARG A 180 -4.07 -13.79 -2.17
N THR A 181 -4.02 -13.72 -3.50
CA THR A 181 -3.19 -14.59 -4.33
C THR A 181 -1.69 -14.29 -4.17
N GLU A 182 -0.85 -15.10 -4.81
CA GLU A 182 0.61 -14.92 -4.82
C GLU A 182 1.03 -13.67 -5.63
N GLU A 183 0.20 -13.21 -6.56
CA GLU A 183 0.44 -12.02 -7.38
C GLU A 183 0.68 -10.75 -6.54
N PHE A 184 0.04 -10.69 -5.36
CA PHE A 184 0.16 -9.60 -4.38
C PHE A 184 1.20 -9.87 -3.30
N SER A 185 1.71 -11.09 -3.18
CA SER A 185 2.61 -11.47 -2.07
C SER A 185 3.55 -12.61 -2.47
N PRO A 186 4.46 -12.40 -3.45
CA PRO A 186 5.28 -13.47 -3.99
C PRO A 186 6.41 -13.94 -3.05
N PHE A 187 6.85 -13.08 -2.11
CA PHE A 187 7.99 -13.39 -1.21
C PHE A 187 9.25 -13.86 -1.97
N ASP A 188 9.60 -13.15 -3.03
CA ASP A 188 10.70 -13.50 -3.94
C ASP A 188 11.79 -12.42 -4.05
N SER A 189 11.78 -11.43 -3.17
CA SER A 189 12.76 -10.33 -3.13
C SER A 189 14.19 -10.83 -2.88
N LYS A 190 15.20 -9.97 -3.08
CA LYS A 190 16.60 -10.32 -2.72
C LYS A 190 16.74 -10.71 -1.25
N TYR A 191 15.98 -10.09 -0.35
CA TYR A 191 15.93 -10.50 1.05
C TYR A 191 15.42 -11.93 1.21
N ASP A 192 14.32 -12.29 0.54
CA ASP A 192 13.77 -13.65 0.62
C ASP A 192 14.70 -14.70 0.01
N ARG A 193 15.42 -14.34 -1.07
CA ARG A 193 16.45 -15.19 -1.70
C ARG A 193 17.69 -15.34 -0.80
N TYR A 194 18.08 -14.28 -0.09
CA TYR A 194 19.14 -14.35 0.92
C TYR A 194 18.79 -15.35 2.04
N LEU A 195 17.56 -15.32 2.55
CA LEU A 195 17.12 -16.29 3.58
C LEU A 195 17.16 -17.75 3.09
N LYS A 196 17.08 -17.98 1.78
CA LYS A 196 17.21 -19.31 1.16
C LYS A 196 18.65 -19.69 0.81
N GLY A 197 19.63 -18.80 1.02
CA GLY A 197 21.02 -18.99 0.58
C GLY A 197 21.21 -18.83 -0.94
N GLU A 198 20.27 -18.18 -1.63
CA GLU A 198 20.29 -17.97 -3.09
C GLU A 198 20.85 -16.59 -3.49
N TYR A 199 21.16 -15.74 -2.52
CA TYR A 199 21.73 -14.40 -2.73
C TYR A 199 22.68 -14.05 -1.59
N ASP A 200 23.91 -13.63 -1.93
CA ASP A 200 24.86 -13.11 -0.97
C ASP A 200 24.70 -11.59 -0.83
N LEU A 201 24.50 -11.10 0.40
CA LEU A 201 24.41 -9.66 0.65
C LEU A 201 25.75 -8.99 0.37
N THR A 202 25.70 -7.82 -0.27
CA THR A 202 26.86 -6.93 -0.30
C THR A 202 27.19 -6.42 1.11
N PRO A 203 28.43 -5.98 1.37
CA PRO A 203 28.78 -5.43 2.68
C PRO A 203 27.91 -4.24 3.13
N LEU A 204 27.39 -3.45 2.17
CA LEU A 204 26.52 -2.32 2.47
C LEU A 204 25.09 -2.76 2.82
N GLU A 205 24.57 -3.74 2.10
CA GLU A 205 23.27 -4.38 2.37
C GLU A 205 23.25 -5.07 3.73
N ASP A 206 24.30 -5.84 4.06
CA ASP A 206 24.42 -6.51 5.35
C ASP A 206 24.55 -5.51 6.51
N LEU A 207 25.38 -4.47 6.34
CA LEU A 207 25.46 -3.36 7.30
C LEU A 207 24.08 -2.71 7.50
N GLY A 208 23.33 -2.49 6.43
CA GLY A 208 21.99 -1.92 6.47
C GLY A 208 21.02 -2.78 7.27
N LYS A 209 21.01 -4.10 7.01
CA LYS A 209 20.22 -5.09 7.73
C LYS A 209 20.57 -5.10 9.22
N SER A 210 21.86 -5.18 9.54
CA SER A 210 22.33 -5.18 10.94
C SER A 210 21.96 -3.90 11.67
N ILE A 211 22.07 -2.74 11.01
CA ILE A 211 21.63 -1.48 11.60
C ILE A 211 20.12 -1.56 11.82
N PHE A 212 19.32 -1.87 10.78
CA PHE A 212 17.85 -1.86 10.80
C PHE A 212 17.25 -2.60 12.01
N PHE A 213 17.81 -3.76 12.37
CA PHE A 213 17.34 -4.58 13.50
C PHE A 213 18.12 -4.39 14.81
N SER A 214 19.03 -3.41 14.88
CA SER A 214 19.79 -3.10 16.09
C SER A 214 19.03 -2.12 16.99
N ASN A 215 18.43 -2.65 18.07
CA ASN A 215 17.73 -1.86 19.10
C ASN A 215 18.61 -0.79 19.79
N ASN A 216 19.93 -0.87 19.66
CA ASN A 216 20.86 0.09 20.25
C ASN A 216 21.19 1.25 19.29
N ASN A 217 20.91 1.13 18.00
CA ASN A 217 21.41 2.07 16.98
C ASN A 217 20.33 2.77 16.17
N ASN A 218 19.10 2.24 16.11
CA ASN A 218 17.96 2.92 15.50
C ASN A 218 16.63 2.57 16.19
N SER A 219 15.56 3.18 15.68
CA SER A 219 14.18 3.00 16.11
C SER A 219 13.32 2.22 15.09
N CYS A 220 13.90 1.78 13.97
CA CYS A 220 13.16 1.16 12.87
C CYS A 220 12.42 -0.10 13.34
N ALA A 221 13.13 -0.99 14.04
CA ALA A 221 12.59 -2.24 14.55
C ALA A 221 11.54 -2.10 15.67
N ASN A 222 11.29 -0.90 16.20
CA ASN A 222 10.17 -0.67 17.12
C ASN A 222 8.81 -0.81 16.42
N CYS A 223 8.77 -0.51 15.11
CA CYS A 223 7.55 -0.52 14.31
C CYS A 223 7.62 -1.50 13.13
N HIS A 224 8.78 -1.56 12.46
CA HIS A 224 9.02 -2.41 11.30
C HIS A 224 9.70 -3.71 11.74
N VAL A 225 8.88 -4.61 12.29
CA VAL A 225 9.34 -5.80 13.03
C VAL A 225 9.54 -7.03 12.14
N LEU A 226 10.32 -7.98 12.66
CA LEU A 226 10.37 -9.37 12.23
C LEU A 226 9.45 -10.24 13.12
N LYS A 227 8.85 -11.30 12.58
CA LYS A 227 8.25 -12.43 13.30
C LYS A 227 9.32 -13.29 13.99
N GLY A 228 10.56 -13.23 13.52
CA GLY A 228 11.74 -13.84 14.14
C GLY A 228 12.97 -13.72 13.25
N GLU A 229 14.14 -13.98 13.81
CA GLU A 229 15.39 -14.00 13.03
C GLU A 229 15.30 -15.03 11.90
N ASP A 230 15.66 -14.60 10.70
CA ASP A 230 15.70 -15.38 9.46
C ASP A 230 14.41 -16.16 9.10
N LYS A 231 13.25 -15.71 9.61
CA LYS A 231 11.97 -16.31 9.24
C LYS A 231 11.49 -15.80 7.89
N ALA A 232 10.92 -16.70 7.09
CA ALA A 232 10.24 -16.35 5.86
C ALA A 232 8.88 -15.68 6.14
N GLY A 233 8.35 -14.96 5.15
CA GLY A 233 7.00 -14.40 5.23
C GLY A 233 6.91 -13.09 6.03
N GLU A 234 8.04 -12.38 6.21
CA GLU A 234 8.10 -11.10 6.92
C GLU A 234 7.47 -9.98 6.11
N THR A 235 6.70 -9.11 6.75
CA THR A 235 6.08 -7.94 6.08
C THR A 235 6.61 -6.62 6.62
N PHE A 236 7.56 -6.66 7.56
CA PHE A 236 8.25 -5.49 8.10
C PHE A 236 7.29 -4.42 8.64
N THR A 237 6.25 -4.86 9.33
CA THR A 237 5.29 -3.99 10.02
C THR A 237 4.66 -4.74 11.18
N ASN A 238 4.39 -4.02 12.27
CA ASN A 238 3.61 -4.51 13.40
C ASN A 238 2.11 -4.23 13.25
N TYR A 239 1.69 -3.54 12.18
CA TYR A 239 0.32 -3.07 11.91
C TYR A 239 -0.27 -2.16 12.99
N GLU A 240 0.57 -1.58 13.84
CA GLU A 240 0.17 -0.59 14.85
C GLU A 240 0.03 0.79 14.20
N TYR A 241 -0.39 1.78 14.99
CA TYR A 241 -0.63 3.14 14.52
C TYR A 241 0.27 4.13 15.25
N HIS A 242 1.00 4.95 14.49
CA HIS A 242 1.96 5.90 15.02
C HIS A 242 1.87 7.25 14.33
N ASN A 243 2.09 8.31 15.09
CA ASN A 243 2.31 9.65 14.57
C ASN A 243 3.83 9.90 14.59
N ILE A 244 4.44 10.03 13.41
CA ILE A 244 5.88 10.30 13.28
C ILE A 244 6.19 11.79 13.07
N GLY A 245 5.17 12.64 13.14
CA GLY A 245 5.26 14.07 12.92
C GLY A 245 5.40 14.46 11.45
N THR A 246 4.79 13.69 10.54
CA THR A 246 4.77 14.00 9.10
C THR A 246 4.13 15.38 8.89
N PRO A 247 4.75 16.26 8.10
CA PRO A 247 4.16 17.56 7.78
C PRO A 247 2.99 17.41 6.81
N GLU A 248 2.14 18.43 6.77
CA GLU A 248 1.12 18.57 5.73
C GLU A 248 1.77 18.63 4.33
N ASN A 249 1.18 17.95 3.35
CA ASN A 249 1.56 18.13 1.94
C ASN A 249 0.84 19.36 1.35
N LYS A 250 1.43 20.54 1.53
CA LYS A 250 0.88 21.83 1.08
C LYS A 250 0.60 21.88 -0.43
N GLU A 251 1.37 21.17 -1.26
CA GLU A 251 1.13 21.12 -2.70
C GLU A 251 -0.18 20.39 -3.03
N VAL A 252 -0.39 19.22 -2.41
CA VAL A 252 -1.63 18.45 -2.56
C VAL A 252 -2.82 19.24 -2.02
N ARG A 253 -2.70 19.82 -0.82
CA ARG A 253 -3.77 20.60 -0.17
C ARG A 253 -4.18 21.83 -0.97
N ALA A 254 -3.22 22.50 -1.61
CA ALA A 254 -3.50 23.61 -2.51
C ALA A 254 -4.30 23.18 -3.76
N LYS A 255 -4.12 21.93 -4.22
CA LYS A 255 -4.79 21.41 -5.43
C LYS A 255 -6.14 20.76 -5.15
N ASN A 256 -6.28 20.05 -4.03
CA ASN A 256 -7.54 19.40 -3.64
C ASN A 256 -8.46 20.31 -2.80
N GLY A 257 -7.93 21.43 -2.27
CA GLY A 257 -8.68 22.42 -1.50
C GLY A 257 -9.05 22.00 -0.08
N VAL A 258 -8.53 20.87 0.42
CA VAL A 258 -8.80 20.41 1.79
C VAL A 258 -8.06 21.31 2.78
N LYS A 259 -8.78 21.80 3.79
CA LYS A 259 -8.26 22.71 4.84
C LYS A 259 -8.32 22.13 6.24
N VAL A 260 -8.98 20.98 6.39
CA VAL A 260 -9.14 20.30 7.68
C VAL A 260 -7.95 19.40 7.93
N ILE A 261 -7.53 19.33 9.19
CA ILE A 261 -6.48 18.41 9.61
C ILE A 261 -6.92 16.98 9.32
N ASP A 262 -6.02 16.18 8.74
CA ASP A 262 -6.19 14.75 8.67
C ASP A 262 -5.95 14.15 10.07
N GLU A 263 -7.03 13.67 10.70
CA GLU A 263 -6.97 13.14 12.06
C GLU A 263 -6.38 11.73 12.15
N GLY A 264 -6.02 11.10 11.02
CA GLY A 264 -5.47 9.76 10.97
C GLY A 264 -6.42 8.74 11.61
N LEU A 265 -5.91 7.91 12.51
CA LEU A 265 -6.65 6.87 13.22
C LEU A 265 -7.86 7.42 14.00
N LEU A 266 -7.83 8.68 14.47
CA LEU A 266 -8.99 9.27 15.16
C LEU A 266 -10.19 9.47 14.22
N ALA A 267 -9.98 9.54 12.90
CA ALA A 267 -11.07 9.59 11.93
C ALA A 267 -11.79 8.23 11.76
N ASN A 268 -11.25 7.15 12.35
CA ASN A 268 -11.91 5.85 12.36
C ASN A 268 -13.12 5.88 13.32
N PRO A 269 -14.33 5.53 12.87
CA PRO A 269 -15.55 5.61 13.70
C PRO A 269 -15.51 4.71 14.94
N ASN A 270 -14.62 3.72 15.00
CA ASN A 270 -14.45 2.82 16.14
C ASN A 270 -13.40 3.33 17.15
N VAL A 271 -12.86 4.53 16.97
CA VAL A 271 -11.83 5.13 17.82
C VAL A 271 -12.34 6.41 18.44
N THR A 272 -12.38 6.45 19.77
CA THR A 272 -12.88 7.62 20.54
C THR A 272 -11.77 8.32 21.33
N ASP A 273 -10.62 7.66 21.51
CA ASP A 273 -9.48 8.24 22.23
C ASP A 273 -8.78 9.30 21.38
N THR A 274 -8.92 10.57 21.79
CA THR A 274 -8.29 11.71 21.12
C THR A 274 -6.76 11.63 21.04
N ASN A 275 -6.10 10.83 21.88
CA ASN A 275 -4.65 10.60 21.77
C ASN A 275 -4.25 9.77 20.54
N GLN A 276 -5.21 9.30 19.74
CA GLN A 276 -4.97 8.62 18.47
C GLN A 276 -4.90 9.58 17.28
N LYS A 277 -5.14 10.89 17.48
CA LYS A 277 -5.08 11.91 16.42
C LYS A 277 -3.73 11.90 15.70
N GLY A 278 -3.73 11.98 14.37
CA GLY A 278 -2.53 12.04 13.53
C GLY A 278 -1.71 10.75 13.48
N LYS A 279 -2.22 9.64 14.03
CA LYS A 279 -1.55 8.34 13.93
C LYS A 279 -2.00 7.61 12.68
N TYR A 280 -1.05 6.98 11.99
CA TYR A 280 -1.33 6.19 10.79
C TYR A 280 -0.78 4.79 10.93
N LYS A 281 -1.41 3.82 10.26
CA LYS A 281 -0.97 2.44 10.25
C LYS A 281 0.47 2.35 9.72
N VAL A 282 1.32 1.64 10.43
CA VAL A 282 2.68 1.34 9.99
C VAL A 282 2.60 0.53 8.69
N PRO A 283 3.08 1.06 7.55
CA PRO A 283 3.01 0.35 6.27
C PRO A 283 4.02 -0.80 6.22
N THR A 284 3.73 -1.82 5.41
CA THR A 284 4.76 -2.79 5.00
C THR A 284 5.92 -2.07 4.31
N LEU A 285 7.16 -2.52 4.55
CA LEU A 285 8.33 -2.02 3.82
C LEU A 285 8.68 -2.84 2.58
N ARG A 286 7.91 -3.90 2.29
CA ARG A 286 8.05 -4.59 1.01
C ARG A 286 7.73 -3.64 -0.14
N ASN A 287 8.56 -3.67 -1.17
CA ASN A 287 8.49 -2.77 -2.33
C ASN A 287 8.65 -1.27 -1.98
N VAL A 288 9.13 -0.91 -0.78
CA VAL A 288 9.26 0.52 -0.39
C VAL A 288 10.16 1.30 -1.35
N ALA A 289 11.22 0.69 -1.87
CA ALA A 289 12.15 1.36 -2.77
C ALA A 289 11.55 1.74 -4.14
N VAL A 290 10.39 1.19 -4.52
CA VAL A 290 9.75 1.39 -5.82
C VAL A 290 8.32 1.94 -5.73
N THR A 291 7.93 2.40 -4.54
CA THR A 291 6.56 2.89 -4.26
C THR A 291 6.53 4.34 -3.81
N ALA A 292 7.55 5.12 -4.19
CA ALA A 292 7.56 6.57 -4.02
C ALA A 292 6.32 7.24 -4.69
N PRO A 293 5.89 8.41 -4.22
CA PRO A 293 6.37 9.12 -3.03
C PRO A 293 5.94 8.46 -1.71
N TYR A 294 6.39 8.99 -0.57
CA TYR A 294 6.34 8.35 0.74
C TYR A 294 5.43 9.08 1.73
N MET A 295 5.12 8.36 2.81
CA MET A 295 4.15 8.73 3.85
C MET A 295 2.69 8.65 3.38
N HIS A 296 1.77 8.86 4.32
CA HIS A 296 0.32 8.78 4.06
C HIS A 296 -0.18 9.83 3.05
N ASN A 297 0.57 10.93 2.87
CA ASN A 297 0.21 12.07 2.01
C ASN A 297 1.21 12.30 0.85
N GLY A 298 2.17 11.39 0.64
CA GLY A 298 3.11 11.48 -0.48
C GLY A 298 4.08 12.67 -0.41
N VAL A 299 4.37 13.22 0.77
CA VAL A 299 5.15 14.47 0.90
C VAL A 299 6.65 14.33 0.58
N PHE A 300 7.22 13.12 0.68
CA PHE A 300 8.64 12.88 0.39
C PHE A 300 8.81 12.05 -0.88
N LYS A 301 9.71 12.45 -1.76
CA LYS A 301 9.97 11.78 -3.04
C LYS A 301 11.03 10.69 -2.92
N ASP A 302 12.02 10.88 -2.06
CA ASP A 302 13.19 10.01 -1.96
C ASP A 302 13.21 9.22 -0.66
N LEU A 303 13.57 7.93 -0.77
CA LEU A 303 13.68 7.05 0.39
C LEU A 303 14.78 7.53 1.36
N LYS A 304 15.84 8.16 0.83
CA LYS A 304 16.88 8.80 1.64
C LYS A 304 16.31 9.93 2.51
N THR A 305 15.44 10.76 1.95
CA THR A 305 14.75 11.84 2.68
C THR A 305 13.91 11.28 3.82
N VAL A 306 13.24 10.14 3.61
CA VAL A 306 12.49 9.45 4.66
C VAL A 306 13.40 9.07 5.82
N VAL A 307 14.56 8.48 5.56
CA VAL A 307 15.50 8.07 6.62
C VAL A 307 16.05 9.30 7.36
N GLU A 308 16.39 10.39 6.66
CA GLU A 308 16.83 11.64 7.29
C GLU A 308 15.73 12.32 8.10
N PHE A 309 14.47 12.20 7.66
CA PHE A 309 13.32 12.68 8.40
C PHE A 309 13.17 11.97 9.76
N TYR A 310 13.45 10.67 9.84
CA TYR A 310 13.53 9.97 11.13
C TYR A 310 14.75 10.42 11.95
N ASP A 311 15.91 10.61 11.31
CA ASP A 311 17.15 11.01 11.98
C ASP A 311 17.07 12.42 12.59
N LYS A 312 16.17 13.31 12.10
CA LYS A 312 15.98 14.67 12.64
C LYS A 312 15.67 14.73 14.14
N TYR A 313 15.05 13.68 14.70
CA TYR A 313 14.75 13.59 16.13
C TYR A 313 15.98 13.24 16.98
N ASN A 314 17.04 12.72 16.35
CA ASN A 314 18.20 12.13 16.99
C ASN A 314 19.51 12.82 16.62
N ASN A 315 19.53 13.57 15.52
CA ASN A 315 20.69 14.23 14.95
C ASN A 315 20.42 15.74 14.76
N LYS A 316 21.17 16.56 15.51
CA LYS A 316 21.03 18.03 15.50
C LYS A 316 21.44 18.67 14.16
N GLU A 317 22.15 17.94 13.31
CA GLU A 317 22.57 18.43 11.99
C GLU A 317 21.48 18.23 10.93
N ARG A 318 20.52 17.32 11.13
CA ARG A 318 19.43 16.99 10.20
C ARG A 318 18.26 17.96 10.28
N THR A 319 18.54 19.24 10.16
CA THR A 319 17.53 20.31 10.27
C THR A 319 16.84 20.64 8.95
N ILE A 320 17.47 20.27 7.82
CA ILE A 320 17.04 20.62 6.46
C ILE A 320 16.47 19.40 5.75
N ASN A 321 15.34 19.58 5.06
CA ASN A 321 14.82 18.64 4.08
C ASN A 321 15.63 18.77 2.78
N LEU A 322 16.34 17.71 2.38
CA LEU A 322 17.17 17.69 1.19
C LEU A 322 16.39 17.95 -0.12
N GLU A 323 15.11 17.57 -0.18
CA GLU A 323 14.28 17.76 -1.38
C GLU A 323 13.91 19.22 -1.63
N THR A 324 13.86 20.04 -0.57
CA THR A 324 13.41 21.43 -0.64
C THR A 324 14.51 22.44 -0.35
N GLY A 325 15.63 22.01 0.25
CA GLY A 325 16.70 22.89 0.74
C GLY A 325 16.27 23.82 1.88
N LYS A 326 15.15 23.52 2.54
CA LYS A 326 14.56 24.32 3.62
C LYS A 326 14.47 23.50 4.91
N PRO A 327 14.30 24.15 6.08
CA PRO A 327 13.97 23.44 7.31
C PRO A 327 12.78 22.49 7.12
N TRP A 328 12.77 21.37 7.85
CA TRP A 328 11.61 20.50 7.88
C TRP A 328 10.35 21.30 8.27
N ASP A 329 9.29 21.10 7.51
CA ASP A 329 7.99 21.67 7.87
C ASP A 329 7.51 21.09 9.21
N GLU A 330 6.74 21.90 9.92
CA GLU A 330 6.11 21.51 11.18
C GLU A 330 5.14 20.34 10.97
N PRO A 331 5.03 19.42 11.94
CA PRO A 331 4.04 18.34 11.90
C PRO A 331 2.62 18.87 11.78
N GLU A 332 1.78 18.18 11.00
CA GLU A 332 0.34 18.50 10.92
C GLU A 332 -0.36 18.29 12.27
N VAL A 333 0.03 17.24 13.00
CA VAL A 333 -0.41 16.97 14.38
C VAL A 333 0.81 16.81 15.28
N LYS A 334 0.98 17.72 16.25
CA LYS A 334 2.17 17.77 17.12
C LYS A 334 2.01 17.00 18.44
N ASP A 335 0.77 16.90 18.94
CA ASP A 335 0.52 16.52 20.34
C ASP A 335 0.72 15.02 20.62
N THR A 336 0.64 14.18 19.59
CA THR A 336 0.59 12.71 19.72
C THR A 336 1.79 12.00 19.12
N ILE A 337 2.85 12.74 18.76
CA ILE A 337 4.05 12.18 18.12
C ILE A 337 4.67 11.12 19.03
N SER A 338 5.01 9.97 18.45
CA SER A 338 5.64 8.81 19.11
C SER A 338 7.12 9.06 19.42
N ILE A 339 7.44 10.17 20.10
CA ILE A 339 8.83 10.59 20.38
C ILE A 339 9.60 9.52 21.13
N LYS A 340 8.96 8.77 22.03
CA LYS A 340 9.62 7.69 22.78
C LYS A 340 10.09 6.57 21.85
N GLU A 341 9.24 6.17 20.92
CA GLU A 341 9.52 5.12 19.93
C GLU A 341 10.51 5.58 18.87
N LEU A 342 10.55 6.88 18.55
CA LEU A 342 11.45 7.46 17.53
C LEU A 342 12.88 7.69 18.02
N ARG A 343 13.13 7.69 19.33
CA ARG A 343 14.46 7.88 19.91
C ARG A 343 15.45 6.81 19.45
N ALA A 344 16.62 7.26 19.02
CA ALA A 344 17.70 6.46 18.47
C ALA A 344 19.04 7.21 18.60
N ASN A 345 20.13 6.59 18.14
CA ASN A 345 21.40 7.26 17.95
C ASN A 345 21.40 8.02 16.62
N ALA A 346 22.10 9.16 16.56
CA ALA A 346 22.31 9.91 15.33
C ALA A 346 22.97 9.03 14.23
N LEU A 347 22.47 9.18 13.00
CA LEU A 347 23.00 8.47 11.83
C LEU A 347 23.96 9.38 11.03
N ASN A 348 25.08 8.80 10.61
CA ASN A 348 25.92 9.40 9.58
C ASN A 348 25.46 8.97 8.18
N ASP A 349 25.97 9.63 7.14
CA ASP A 349 25.54 9.39 5.75
C ASP A 349 25.72 7.94 5.33
N ARG A 350 26.83 7.30 5.70
CA ARG A 350 27.08 5.89 5.40
C ARG A 350 26.01 4.96 6.00
N LYS A 351 25.54 5.24 7.23
CA LYS A 351 24.47 4.45 7.86
C LYS A 351 23.14 4.65 7.14
N ILE A 352 22.84 5.88 6.71
CA ILE A 352 21.65 6.20 5.91
C ILE A 352 21.68 5.43 4.59
N GLU A 353 22.80 5.47 3.88
CA GLU A 353 23.00 4.72 2.63
C GLU A 353 22.85 3.22 2.82
N ALA A 354 23.40 2.67 3.92
CA ALA A 354 23.24 1.27 4.27
C ALA A 354 21.77 0.90 4.52
N LEU A 355 21.02 1.71 5.27
CA LEU A 355 19.58 1.50 5.49
C LEU A 355 18.78 1.53 4.19
N VAL A 356 19.10 2.46 3.29
CA VAL A 356 18.48 2.52 1.95
C VAL A 356 18.84 1.27 1.13
N ALA A 357 20.09 0.82 1.15
CA ALA A 357 20.53 -0.40 0.47
C ALA A 357 19.77 -1.63 0.99
N PHE A 358 19.60 -1.76 2.31
CA PHE A 358 18.79 -2.81 2.90
C PHE A 358 17.32 -2.74 2.44
N MET A 359 16.69 -1.57 2.47
CA MET A 359 15.30 -1.43 2.03
C MET A 359 15.11 -1.75 0.53
N LYS A 360 16.12 -1.54 -0.31
CA LYS A 360 16.10 -1.98 -1.72
C LYS A 360 16.03 -3.51 -1.86
N LEU A 361 16.59 -4.28 -0.93
CA LEU A 361 16.49 -5.75 -0.93
C LEU A 361 15.06 -6.25 -0.81
N LEU A 362 14.16 -5.44 -0.25
CA LEU A 362 12.76 -5.78 0.03
C LEU A 362 11.85 -5.64 -1.20
N THR A 363 12.44 -5.39 -2.37
CA THR A 363 11.74 -5.26 -3.64
C THR A 363 11.51 -6.63 -4.27
N ASP A 364 10.26 -6.98 -4.52
CA ASP A 364 9.89 -8.21 -5.21
C ASP A 364 10.57 -8.29 -6.57
N LYS A 365 10.91 -9.50 -7.01
CA LYS A 365 11.72 -9.74 -8.19
C LYS A 365 11.16 -9.05 -9.44
N LYS A 366 9.84 -9.08 -9.60
CA LYS A 366 9.16 -8.46 -10.74
C LYS A 366 9.32 -6.93 -10.81
N TYR A 367 9.70 -6.26 -9.71
CA TYR A 367 9.88 -4.81 -9.66
C TYR A 367 11.35 -4.36 -9.57
N GLU A 368 12.31 -5.29 -9.56
CA GLU A 368 13.73 -4.92 -9.45
C GLU A 368 14.19 -3.97 -10.57
N TYR A 369 13.57 -4.06 -11.76
CA TYR A 369 13.83 -3.16 -12.89
C TYR A 369 13.44 -1.68 -12.64
N LEU A 370 12.68 -1.40 -11.58
CA LEU A 370 12.30 -0.05 -11.16
C LEU A 370 13.32 0.58 -10.20
N LEU A 371 14.28 -0.19 -9.66
CA LEU A 371 15.29 0.32 -8.72
C LEU A 371 16.36 1.21 -9.37
N ASP A 372 16.51 1.11 -10.70
CA ASP A 372 17.52 1.80 -11.52
C ASP A 372 16.95 3.03 -12.25
N LYS A 373 15.67 3.37 -12.02
CA LYS A 373 15.00 4.56 -12.56
C LYS A 373 14.96 5.66 -11.52
#